data_AF-Q8NPI5-F1
#
_entry.id   AF-Q8NPI5-F1
#
_cell.length_a   1.000
_cell.length_b   1.000
_cell.length_c   1.000
_cell.angle_alpha   90.00
_cell.angle_beta   90.00
_cell.angle_gamma   90.00
#
_symmetry.space_group_name_H-M   'P 1'
#
loop_
_entity.id
_entity.type
_entity.pdbx_description
1 polymer ?
#
loop_
_entity_poly.entity_id
_entity_poly.type
_entity_poly.pdbx_seq_one_letter_code
_entity_poly.pdbx_strand_id
1 'polypeptide(L)'
;MAYLYGSADGMLNTDGFNMFPRASYTILGPMDADAVGVYQQLLNSTIPMDLARLVTTHNSGASYLRRGATNVVFETNLALGVNPYMKKRRATEAQRGKKRFKRDSHYGGGTVTTGTADLDVVAMQARAEHREERLGEKSTRKKEELAAVEAKELAAKKGPQTVEEGLAAVEKKHLAKR
;
A
#
# COMPACT_ATOMS: atom_id res chain seq x y z
N MET A 1 2.64 9.41 -31.34
CA MET A 1 3.12 8.10 -31.82
C MET A 1 3.87 7.44 -30.68
N ALA A 2 3.66 6.15 -30.44
CA ALA A 2 4.37 5.39 -29.41
C ALA A 2 4.77 4.03 -29.99
N TYR A 3 5.99 3.59 -29.67
CA TYR A 3 6.51 2.29 -30.07
C TYR A 3 6.73 1.44 -28.83
N LEU A 4 6.35 0.17 -28.91
CA LEU A 4 6.53 -0.79 -27.84
C LEU A 4 7.47 -1.89 -28.33
N TYR A 5 8.45 -2.22 -27.48
CA TYR A 5 9.45 -3.24 -27.74
C TYR A 5 9.40 -4.29 -26.64
N GLY A 6 9.73 -5.54 -26.99
CA GLY A 6 9.85 -6.62 -26.02
C GLY A 6 11.13 -6.55 -25.18
N SER A 7 12.16 -5.84 -25.67
CA SER A 7 13.44 -5.66 -24.99
C SER A 7 14.05 -4.29 -25.32
N ALA A 8 14.94 -3.82 -24.44
CA ALA A 8 15.72 -2.60 -24.67
C ALA A 8 16.65 -2.76 -25.89
N ASP A 9 17.28 -3.92 -26.06
CA ASP A 9 18.18 -4.20 -27.19
C ASP A 9 17.46 -4.10 -28.54
N GLY A 10 16.23 -4.62 -28.61
CA GLY A 10 15.41 -4.53 -29.83
C GLY A 10 15.10 -3.07 -30.20
N MET A 11 14.89 -2.22 -29.20
CA MET A 11 14.71 -0.78 -29.41
C MET A 11 16.00 -0.12 -29.90
N LEU A 12 17.16 -0.44 -29.30
CA LEU A 12 18.45 0.14 -29.70
C LEU A 12 18.84 -0.24 -31.13
N ASN A 13 18.55 -1.47 -31.55
CA ASN A 13 18.85 -1.96 -32.91
C ASN A 13 17.94 -1.37 -34.00
N THR A 14 16.89 -0.63 -33.63
CA THR A 14 15.95 0.02 -34.57
C THR A 14 15.93 1.54 -34.43
N ASP A 15 17.06 2.13 -34.03
CA ASP A 15 17.22 3.56 -33.79
C ASP A 15 16.80 4.47 -34.96
N GLY A 16 17.09 4.07 -36.21
CA GLY A 16 16.77 4.82 -37.41
C GLY A 16 15.27 4.91 -37.67
N PHE A 17 14.51 3.92 -37.22
CA PHE A 17 13.05 3.90 -37.36
C PHE A 17 12.36 4.60 -36.18
N ASN A 18 12.75 4.29 -34.94
CA ASN A 18 12.07 4.83 -33.77
C ASN A 18 12.50 6.25 -33.42
N MET A 19 13.66 6.69 -33.93
CA MET A 19 14.29 7.97 -33.62
C MET A 19 14.27 8.27 -32.11
N PHE A 20 14.52 7.26 -31.27
CA PHE A 20 14.41 7.40 -29.82
C PHE A 20 15.24 8.55 -29.21
N PRO A 21 16.39 9.00 -29.77
CA PRO A 21 17.09 10.16 -29.22
C PRO A 21 16.26 11.44 -29.28
N ARG A 22 15.31 11.54 -30.22
CA ARG A 22 14.38 12.67 -30.40
C ARG A 22 13.05 12.49 -29.67
N ALA A 23 12.83 11.34 -29.03
CA ALA A 23 11.59 11.07 -28.31
C ALA A 23 11.42 12.04 -27.13
N SER A 24 10.19 12.49 -26.89
CA SER A 24 9.89 13.35 -25.73
C SER A 24 10.13 12.62 -24.41
N TYR A 25 9.85 11.31 -24.39
CA TYR A 25 10.19 10.43 -23.29
C TYR A 25 10.48 9.02 -23.80
N THR A 26 11.30 8.28 -23.05
CA THR A 26 11.61 6.88 -23.31
C THR A 26 11.56 6.12 -22.00
N ILE A 27 10.81 5.03 -21.96
CA ILE A 27 10.76 4.12 -20.81
C ILE A 27 11.51 2.86 -21.21
N LEU A 28 12.53 2.51 -20.43
CA LEU A 28 13.37 1.33 -20.62
C LEU A 28 13.20 0.41 -19.41
N GLY A 29 13.12 -0.89 -19.69
CA GLY A 29 13.30 -1.91 -18.68
C GLY A 29 14.79 -2.08 -18.32
N PRO A 30 15.11 -3.08 -17.50
CA PRO A 30 16.49 -3.48 -17.31
C PRO A 30 17.12 -3.88 -18.65
N MET A 31 18.38 -3.51 -18.86
CA MET A 31 19.15 -3.83 -20.07
C MET A 31 20.51 -4.39 -19.70
N ASP A 32 21.15 -5.09 -20.62
CA ASP A 32 22.48 -5.65 -20.37
C ASP A 32 23.57 -4.56 -20.36
N ALA A 33 24.70 -4.86 -19.70
CA ALA A 33 25.80 -3.90 -19.57
C ALA A 33 26.35 -3.43 -20.94
N ASP A 34 26.37 -4.33 -21.93
CA ASP A 34 26.80 -4.01 -23.29
C ASP A 34 25.81 -3.06 -23.98
N ALA A 35 24.51 -3.25 -23.72
CA ALA A 35 23.44 -2.40 -24.25
C ALA A 35 23.50 -0.98 -23.67
N VAL A 36 23.92 -0.82 -22.42
CA VAL A 36 24.15 0.51 -21.82
C VAL A 36 25.21 1.28 -22.61
N GLY A 37 26.28 0.61 -23.05
CA GLY A 37 27.32 1.22 -23.87
C GLY A 37 26.76 1.74 -25.20
N VAL A 38 26.01 0.91 -25.92
CA VAL A 38 25.34 1.28 -27.18
C VAL A 38 24.36 2.44 -26.95
N TYR A 39 23.56 2.37 -25.89
CA TYR A 39 22.61 3.42 -25.54
C TYR A 39 23.29 4.77 -25.27
N GLN A 40 24.41 4.79 -24.55
CA GLN A 40 25.18 6.01 -24.30
C GLN A 40 25.78 6.59 -25.58
N GLN A 41 26.27 5.72 -26.48
CA GLN A 41 26.79 6.12 -27.80
C GLN A 41 25.70 6.75 -28.66
N LEU A 42 24.55 6.08 -28.81
CA LEU A 42 23.43 6.57 -29.61
C LEU A 42 22.85 7.88 -29.09
N LEU A 43 22.97 8.14 -27.80
CA LEU A 43 22.52 9.39 -27.18
C LEU A 43 23.56 10.48 -27.11
N ASN A 44 24.82 10.18 -27.42
CA ASN A 44 25.95 11.08 -27.19
C ASN A 44 25.95 11.64 -25.76
N SER A 45 25.56 10.82 -24.78
CA SER A 45 25.43 11.24 -23.38
C SER A 45 25.88 10.14 -22.43
N THR A 46 26.68 10.51 -21.45
CA THR A 46 27.18 9.58 -20.43
C THR A 46 26.20 9.53 -19.27
N ILE A 47 25.80 8.32 -18.87
CA ILE A 47 24.98 8.11 -17.69
C ILE A 47 25.91 7.95 -16.47
N PRO A 48 25.56 8.51 -15.29
CA PRO A 48 26.29 8.24 -14.05
C PRO A 48 26.37 6.73 -13.73
N MET A 49 27.51 6.30 -13.18
CA MET A 49 27.78 4.89 -12.91
C MET A 49 26.73 4.22 -12.01
N ASP A 50 26.22 4.93 -11.01
CA ASP A 50 25.19 4.42 -10.11
C ASP A 50 23.88 4.12 -10.86
N LEU A 51 23.54 4.98 -11.81
CA LEU A 51 22.34 4.79 -12.63
C LEU A 51 22.56 3.66 -13.63
N ALA A 52 23.75 3.53 -14.21
CA ALA A 52 24.09 2.38 -15.05
C ALA A 52 23.91 1.06 -14.29
N ARG A 53 24.34 0.98 -13.02
CA ARG A 53 24.11 -0.20 -12.16
C ARG A 53 22.63 -0.47 -11.91
N LEU A 54 21.83 0.56 -11.66
CA LEU A 54 20.39 0.41 -11.46
C LEU A 54 19.69 -0.12 -12.72
N VAL A 55 20.07 0.41 -13.88
CA VAL A 55 19.48 0.02 -15.17
C VAL A 55 19.92 -1.37 -15.62
N THR A 56 21.07 -1.88 -15.15
CA THR A 56 21.50 -3.27 -15.40
C THR A 56 21.01 -4.28 -14.36
N THR A 57 20.36 -3.83 -13.28
CA THR A 57 19.88 -4.75 -12.24
C THR A 57 18.60 -5.45 -12.70
N HIS A 58 18.76 -6.67 -13.20
CA HIS A 58 17.67 -7.57 -13.57
C HIS A 58 16.80 -7.97 -12.37
N ASN A 59 15.52 -8.23 -12.62
CA ASN A 59 14.52 -8.65 -11.60
C ASN A 59 14.28 -7.69 -10.42
N SER A 60 14.80 -6.47 -10.46
CA SER A 60 14.51 -5.43 -9.46
C SER A 60 13.08 -4.88 -9.56
N GLY A 61 12.40 -5.13 -10.68
CA GLY A 61 11.17 -4.42 -11.02
C GLY A 61 11.42 -2.93 -11.27
N ALA A 62 12.68 -2.50 -11.44
CA ALA A 62 12.99 -1.13 -11.78
C ALA A 62 12.68 -0.85 -13.25
N SER A 63 12.17 0.34 -13.53
CA SER A 63 12.05 0.89 -14.86
C SER A 63 12.67 2.27 -14.89
N TYR A 64 13.27 2.55 -16.02
CA TYR A 64 14.03 3.75 -16.25
C TYR A 64 13.25 4.66 -17.21
N LEU A 65 12.97 5.87 -16.78
CA LEU A 65 12.35 6.90 -17.60
C LEU A 65 13.38 7.99 -17.90
N ARG A 66 13.61 8.22 -19.19
CA ARG A 66 14.35 9.38 -19.68
C ARG A 66 13.39 10.40 -20.28
N ARG A 67 13.58 11.67 -19.94
CA ARG A 67 12.93 12.84 -20.54
C ARG A 67 13.96 13.95 -20.72
N GLY A 68 14.45 14.13 -21.93
CA GLY A 68 15.51 15.11 -22.22
C GLY A 68 16.77 14.83 -21.39
N ALA A 69 17.12 15.76 -20.50
CA ALA A 69 18.25 15.63 -19.57
C ALA A 69 17.87 14.99 -18.22
N THR A 70 16.58 14.82 -17.95
CA THR A 70 16.09 14.25 -16.68
C THR A 70 15.90 12.75 -16.78
N ASN A 71 16.41 12.03 -15.80
CA ASN A 71 16.39 10.58 -15.73
C ASN A 71 15.81 10.15 -14.38
N VAL A 72 14.83 9.26 -14.40
CA VAL A 72 14.12 8.79 -13.21
C VAL A 72 14.11 7.27 -13.23
N VAL A 73 14.49 6.67 -12.10
CA VAL A 73 14.35 5.23 -11.87
C VAL A 73 13.21 5.04 -10.87
N PHE A 74 12.28 4.14 -11.19
CA PHE A 74 11.14 3.84 -10.34
C PHE A 74 10.80 2.36 -10.40
N GLU A 75 10.18 1.85 -9.34
CA GLU A 75 9.70 0.46 -9.31
C GLU A 75 8.36 0.34 -10.04
N THR A 76 8.31 -0.48 -11.09
CA THR A 76 7.10 -0.86 -11.80
C THR A 76 6.48 -2.09 -11.15
N ASN A 77 5.71 -1.86 -10.09
CA ASN A 77 4.92 -2.91 -9.48
C ASN A 77 3.58 -3.06 -10.24
N LEU A 78 3.59 -3.85 -11.30
CA LEU A 78 2.40 -4.08 -12.11
C LEU A 78 1.47 -5.06 -11.37
N ALA A 79 0.40 -4.54 -10.77
CA ALA A 79 -0.62 -5.36 -10.13
C ALA A 79 -1.46 -6.10 -11.19
N LEU A 80 -0.95 -7.21 -11.72
CA LEU A 80 -1.57 -8.04 -12.76
C LEU A 80 -2.81 -8.84 -12.27
N GLY A 81 -3.56 -8.33 -11.29
CA GLY A 81 -4.71 -9.02 -10.69
C GLY A 81 -4.35 -10.27 -9.87
N VAL A 82 -3.10 -10.72 -9.90
CA VAL A 82 -2.58 -11.83 -9.08
C VAL A 82 -2.13 -11.28 -7.73
N ASN A 83 -3.06 -10.75 -6.95
CA ASN A 83 -2.74 -10.30 -5.60
C ASN A 83 -2.32 -11.53 -4.76
N PRO A 84 -1.07 -11.65 -4.29
CA PRO A 84 -0.61 -12.80 -3.51
C PRO A 84 -1.37 -12.94 -2.19
N TYR A 85 -1.89 -11.83 -1.65
CA TYR A 85 -2.81 -11.82 -0.51
C TYR A 85 -4.11 -12.56 -0.82
N MET A 86 -4.67 -12.38 -2.02
CA MET A 86 -5.88 -13.08 -2.45
C MET A 86 -5.63 -14.57 -2.68
N LYS A 87 -4.42 -14.98 -3.10
CA LYS A 87 -4.04 -16.41 -3.19
C LYS A 87 -4.03 -17.08 -1.82
N LYS A 88 -3.45 -16.43 -0.80
CA LYS A 88 -3.46 -16.91 0.59
C LYS A 88 -4.88 -16.94 1.16
N ARG A 89 -5.70 -15.92 0.90
CA ARG A 89 -7.11 -15.86 1.34
C ARG A 89 -7.94 -16.95 0.70
N ARG A 90 -7.81 -17.18 -0.62
CA ARG A 90 -8.51 -18.24 -1.35
C ARG A 90 -8.08 -19.63 -0.87
N ALA A 91 -6.80 -19.83 -0.55
CA ALA A 91 -6.32 -21.09 0.02
C ALA A 91 -6.89 -21.34 1.44
N THR A 92 -6.94 -20.32 2.30
CA THR A 92 -7.52 -20.44 3.65
C THR A 92 -9.04 -20.61 3.62
N GLU A 93 -9.74 -19.90 2.73
CA GLU A 93 -11.18 -20.07 2.49
C GLU A 93 -11.51 -21.45 1.94
N ALA A 94 -10.72 -21.97 0.99
CA ALA A 94 -10.88 -23.33 0.47
C ALA A 94 -10.65 -24.39 1.56
N GLN A 95 -9.66 -24.20 2.45
CA GLN A 95 -9.46 -25.09 3.60
C GLN A 95 -10.61 -25.00 4.62
N ARG A 96 -11.15 -23.79 4.87
CA ARG A 96 -12.32 -23.58 5.74
C ARG A 96 -13.58 -24.24 5.16
N GLY A 97 -13.82 -24.13 3.85
CA GLY A 97 -14.92 -24.79 3.16
C GLY A 97 -14.85 -26.32 3.30
N LYS A 98 -13.66 -26.91 3.10
CA LYS A 98 -13.43 -28.36 3.29
C LYS A 98 -13.65 -28.81 4.74
N LYS A 99 -13.29 -28.00 5.74
CA LYS A 99 -13.54 -28.28 7.16
C LYS A 99 -15.02 -28.12 7.57
N ARG A 100 -15.81 -27.32 6.85
CA ARG A 100 -17.26 -27.23 7.06
C ARG A 100 -17.94 -28.46 6.46
N PHE A 101 -17.60 -28.81 5.23
CA PHE A 101 -18.12 -30.02 4.56
C PHE A 101 -17.83 -31.31 5.35
N LYS A 102 -16.62 -31.45 5.91
CA LYS A 102 -16.29 -32.58 6.80
C LYS A 102 -17.00 -32.57 8.15
N ARG A 103 -17.39 -31.40 8.68
CA ARG A 103 -18.18 -31.31 9.92
C ARG A 103 -19.64 -31.65 9.66
N ASP A 104 -20.20 -31.14 8.57
CA ASP A 104 -21.57 -31.42 8.14
C ASP A 104 -21.75 -32.89 7.69
N SER A 105 -20.66 -33.58 7.33
CA SER A 105 -20.67 -35.03 7.10
C SER A 105 -20.48 -35.86 8.37
N HIS A 106 -19.96 -35.29 9.46
CA HIS A 106 -19.65 -36.01 10.71
C HIS A 106 -20.73 -35.83 11.78
N TYR A 107 -21.45 -34.70 11.77
CA TYR A 107 -22.73 -34.53 12.44
C TYR A 107 -23.80 -34.57 11.35
N GLY A 108 -24.50 -35.71 11.24
CA GLY A 108 -25.48 -35.98 10.19
C GLY A 108 -26.35 -34.77 9.86
N GLY A 109 -26.47 -34.47 8.57
CA GLY A 109 -27.29 -33.39 8.06
C GLY A 109 -28.72 -33.43 8.64
N GLY A 110 -29.21 -32.24 9.02
CA GLY A 110 -30.62 -32.03 9.36
C GLY A 110 -30.82 -31.30 10.68
N THR A 111 -30.89 -29.97 10.63
CA THR A 111 -31.74 -29.20 11.55
C THR A 111 -32.88 -28.62 10.75
N VAL A 112 -33.95 -29.42 10.61
CA VAL A 112 -35.31 -28.86 10.54
C VAL A 112 -35.66 -28.53 11.98
N THR A 113 -35.56 -27.26 12.38
CA THR A 113 -35.99 -26.80 13.71
C THR A 113 -37.12 -25.80 13.52
N THR A 114 -38.33 -26.34 13.61
CA THR A 114 -39.54 -25.61 13.99
C THR A 114 -39.34 -24.96 15.35
N GLY A 115 -39.41 -23.62 15.40
CA GLY A 115 -39.85 -22.81 16.55
C GLY A 115 -38.97 -22.75 17.80
N THR A 116 -38.06 -21.77 17.88
CA THR A 116 -37.65 -21.12 19.15
C THR A 116 -37.19 -19.69 18.85
N ALA A 117 -38.13 -18.76 18.68
CA ALA A 117 -37.86 -17.35 18.40
C ALA A 117 -37.27 -16.58 19.61
N ASP A 118 -37.33 -17.14 20.82
CA ASP A 118 -37.03 -16.38 22.04
C ASP A 118 -35.54 -16.35 22.43
N LEU A 119 -34.74 -17.31 21.97
CA LEU A 119 -33.28 -17.35 22.26
C LEU A 119 -32.48 -16.39 21.36
N ASP A 120 -32.96 -16.12 20.15
CA ASP A 120 -32.28 -15.23 19.19
C ASP A 120 -32.40 -13.76 19.58
N VAL A 121 -33.48 -13.36 20.27
CA VAL A 121 -33.67 -11.99 20.76
C VAL A 121 -32.69 -11.67 21.89
N VAL A 122 -32.50 -12.60 22.84
CA VAL A 122 -31.53 -12.44 23.95
C VAL A 122 -30.09 -12.37 23.41
N ALA A 123 -29.76 -13.20 22.42
CA ALA A 123 -28.45 -13.18 21.79
C ALA A 123 -28.20 -11.92 20.94
N MET A 124 -29.24 -11.32 20.36
CA MET A 124 -29.14 -10.03 19.66
C MET A 124 -28.95 -8.87 20.63
N GLN A 125 -29.63 -8.89 21.77
CA GLN A 125 -29.55 -7.82 22.77
C GLN A 125 -28.16 -7.78 23.46
N ALA A 126 -27.62 -8.94 23.84
CA ALA A 126 -26.25 -9.04 24.35
C ALA A 126 -25.18 -8.61 23.33
N ARG A 127 -25.42 -8.81 22.01
CA ARG A 127 -24.52 -8.34 20.95
C ARG A 127 -24.61 -6.84 20.70
N ALA A 128 -25.77 -6.23 20.94
CA ALA A 128 -25.97 -4.79 20.83
C ALA A 128 -25.23 -4.05 21.96
N GLU A 129 -25.39 -4.51 23.20
CA GLU A 129 -24.74 -3.92 24.39
C GLU A 129 -23.20 -3.95 24.26
N HIS A 130 -22.62 -5.09 23.86
CA HIS A 130 -21.18 -5.22 23.65
C HIS A 130 -20.63 -4.43 22.46
N ARG A 131 -21.49 -3.95 21.56
CA ARG A 131 -21.10 -3.08 20.43
C ARG A 131 -21.04 -1.63 20.88
N GLU A 132 -21.94 -1.20 21.76
CA GLU A 132 -21.95 0.16 22.30
C GLU A 132 -20.76 0.40 23.24
N GLU A 133 -20.40 -0.54 24.11
CA GLU A 133 -19.20 -0.43 24.95
C GLU A 133 -17.92 -0.23 24.12
N ARG A 134 -17.75 -1.03 23.05
CA ARG A 134 -16.58 -0.94 22.16
C ARG A 134 -16.54 0.36 21.35
N LEU A 135 -17.68 1.00 21.10
CA LEU A 135 -17.74 2.31 20.45
C LEU A 135 -17.43 3.44 21.44
N GLY A 136 -17.90 3.30 22.69
CA GLY A 136 -17.56 4.18 23.81
C GLY A 136 -16.05 4.23 24.05
N GLU A 137 -15.42 3.08 24.26
CA GLU A 137 -13.96 2.99 24.51
C GLU A 137 -13.11 3.51 23.33
N LYS A 138 -13.55 3.28 22.10
CA LYS A 138 -12.84 3.82 20.92
C LYS A 138 -13.00 5.33 20.80
N SER A 139 -14.12 5.88 21.26
CA SER A 139 -14.37 7.31 21.24
C SER A 139 -13.60 8.05 22.33
N THR A 140 -13.42 7.46 23.52
CA THR A 140 -12.63 8.03 24.61
C THR A 140 -11.15 8.03 24.26
N ARG A 141 -10.61 6.91 23.76
CA ARG A 141 -9.21 6.83 23.30
C ARG A 141 -8.88 7.84 22.20
N LYS A 142 -9.77 8.02 21.22
CA LYS A 142 -9.57 9.03 20.17
C LYS A 142 -9.59 10.47 20.71
N LYS A 143 -10.41 10.77 21.72
CA LYS A 143 -10.43 12.08 22.37
C LYS A 143 -9.15 12.32 23.16
N GLU A 144 -8.65 11.32 23.88
CA GLU A 144 -7.38 11.39 24.62
C GLU A 144 -6.18 11.56 23.67
N GLU A 145 -6.14 10.83 22.55
CA GLU A 145 -5.10 10.97 21.54
C GLU A 145 -5.10 12.38 20.91
N LEU A 146 -6.28 12.92 20.59
CA LEU A 146 -6.41 14.29 20.06
C LEU A 146 -5.94 15.34 21.09
N ALA A 147 -6.31 15.18 22.36
CA ALA A 147 -5.87 16.08 23.43
C ALA A 147 -4.35 16.01 23.66
N ALA A 148 -3.74 14.82 23.55
CA ALA A 148 -2.30 14.65 23.67
C ALA A 148 -1.52 15.28 22.50
N VAL A 149 -2.07 15.26 21.28
CA VAL A 149 -1.48 15.93 20.12
C VAL A 149 -1.58 17.45 20.26
N GLU A 150 -2.74 17.97 20.70
CA GLU A 150 -2.94 19.40 20.90
C GLU A 150 -2.06 19.95 22.04
N ALA A 151 -1.89 19.20 23.13
CA ALA A 151 -0.98 19.54 24.22
C ALA A 151 0.49 19.58 23.76
N LYS A 152 0.92 18.64 22.90
CA LYS A 152 2.26 18.65 22.30
C LYS A 152 2.46 19.84 21.36
N GLU A 153 1.44 20.22 20.60
CA GLU A 153 1.52 21.38 19.70
C GLU A 153 1.58 22.71 20.48
N LEU A 154 0.85 22.82 21.59
CA LEU A 154 0.90 23.97 22.51
C LEU A 154 2.26 24.08 23.23
N ALA A 155 2.82 22.95 23.67
CA ALA A 155 4.15 22.89 24.26
C ALA A 155 5.28 23.16 23.24
N ALA A 156 5.06 22.90 21.95
CA ALA A 156 6.02 23.27 20.90
C ALA A 156 6.01 24.79 20.59
N LYS A 157 4.90 25.49 20.84
CA LYS A 157 4.75 26.94 20.61
C LYS A 157 5.20 27.82 21.78
N LYS A 158 5.42 27.24 22.97
CA LYS A 158 5.99 27.93 24.15
C LYS A 158 7.15 27.10 24.68
N GLY A 159 8.36 27.66 24.69
CA GLY A 159 9.56 26.99 25.22
C GLY A 159 9.40 26.43 26.64
N PRO A 160 10.38 25.64 27.11
CA PRO A 160 10.14 24.43 27.90
C PRO A 160 9.54 24.75 29.28
N GLN A 161 8.28 24.36 29.47
CA GLN A 161 7.71 24.08 30.78
C GLN A 161 6.95 22.75 30.69
N THR A 162 7.06 21.96 31.74
CA THR A 162 6.81 20.51 31.80
C THR A 162 5.42 20.10 31.31
N VAL A 163 5.32 18.87 30.77
CA VAL A 163 4.11 18.30 30.14
C VAL A 163 2.86 18.36 31.05
N GLU A 164 3.07 18.39 32.37
CA GLU A 164 2.00 18.47 33.39
C GLU A 164 1.27 19.83 33.40
N GLU A 165 1.96 20.95 33.13
CA GLU A 165 1.32 22.27 33.07
C GLU A 165 0.50 22.47 31.78
N GLY A 166 0.88 21.78 30.71
CA GLY A 166 0.15 21.78 29.43
C GLY A 166 -1.24 21.13 29.53
N LEU A 167 -1.34 20.03 30.27
CA LEU A 167 -2.62 19.32 30.52
C LEU A 167 -3.59 20.18 31.34
N ALA A 168 -3.11 20.85 32.39
CA ALA A 168 -3.94 21.72 33.24
C ALA A 168 -4.49 22.95 32.50
N ALA A 169 -3.76 23.47 31.50
CA ALA A 169 -4.21 24.61 30.70
C ALA A 169 -5.31 24.24 29.69
N VAL A 170 -5.30 23.02 29.15
CA VAL A 170 -6.33 22.51 28.23
C VAL A 170 -7.64 22.24 28.98
N GLU A 171 -7.58 21.67 30.20
CA GLU A 171 -8.77 21.46 31.02
C GLU A 171 -9.47 22.77 31.41
N LYS A 172 -8.71 23.82 31.79
CA LYS A 172 -9.28 25.15 32.08
C LYS A 172 -9.98 25.78 30.87
N LYS A 173 -9.45 25.60 29.65
CA LYS A 173 -10.09 26.09 28.42
C LYS A 173 -11.40 25.36 28.11
N HIS A 174 -11.48 24.07 28.40
CA HIS A 174 -12.71 23.30 28.19
C HIS A 174 -13.80 23.64 29.21
N LEU A 175 -13.43 23.97 30.46
CA LEU A 175 -14.38 24.38 31.49
C LEU A 175 -15.00 25.76 31.21
N ALA A 176 -14.27 26.67 30.55
CA ALA A 176 -14.76 28.01 30.18
C ALA A 176 -15.66 28.04 28.94
N LYS A 177 -15.84 26.90 28.25
CA LYS A 177 -16.66 26.75 27.03
C LYS A 177 -17.95 25.94 27.25
N ARG A 178 -18.27 25.61 28.49
CA ARG A 178 -19.59 25.12 28.93
C ARG A 178 -20.36 26.27 29.55
#